data_AF-A0A924M3V0-F1
#
_entry.id   AF-A0A924M3V0-F1
#
_cell.length_a   1.000
_cell.length_b   1.000
_cell.length_c   1.000
_cell.angle_alpha   90.00
_cell.angle_beta   90.00
_cell.angle_gamma   90.00
#
_symmetry.space_group_name_H-M   'P 1'
#
loop_
_entity.id
_entity.type
_entity.pdbx_description
1 polymer ?
#
loop_
_entity_poly.entity_id
_entity_poly.type
_entity_poly.pdbx_seq_one_letter_code
_entity_poly.pdbx_strand_id
1 'polypeptide(L)' 'MRDFLDPIPALDYTRAMAQRAARVHAQVRAAGRQMGLGDLQIAATAAFSKRVLLTRNTAHFALFVDQDK' A
#
# COMPACT_ATOMS: atom_id res chain seq x y z
N MET A 1 6.11 -22.51 7.53
CA MET A 1 5.56 -21.17 7.20
C MET A 1 6.16 -20.09 8.11
N ARG A 2 6.39 -20.36 9.40
CA ARG A 2 7.13 -19.44 10.29
C ARG A 2 8.54 -19.14 9.76
N ASP A 3 9.27 -20.17 9.37
CA ASP A 3 10.66 -20.07 8.90
C ASP A 3 10.89 -19.15 7.69
N PHE A 4 9.86 -18.94 6.86
CA PHE A 4 9.95 -18.03 5.71
C PHE A 4 9.80 -16.55 6.11
N LEU A 5 9.00 -16.28 7.14
CA LEU A 5 8.67 -14.92 7.58
C LEU A 5 9.60 -14.43 8.68
N ASP A 6 10.22 -15.32 9.45
CA ASP A 6 11.14 -14.98 10.55
C ASP A 6 12.23 -13.95 10.18
N PRO A 7 12.87 -13.96 8.99
CA PRO A 7 13.86 -12.95 8.65
C PRO A 7 13.25 -11.62 8.18
N ILE A 8 11.94 -11.53 7.97
CA ILE A 8 11.27 -10.35 7.39
C ILE A 8 10.53 -9.61 8.51
N PRO A 9 10.96 -8.39 8.88
CA PRO A 9 10.26 -7.60 9.88
C PRO A 9 8.81 -7.33 9.44
N ALA A 10 7.85 -7.83 10.23
CA ALA A 10 6.45 -7.48 10.07
C ALA A 10 6.21 -6.07 10.62
N LEU A 11 5.56 -5.23 9.82
CA LEU A 11 5.16 -3.88 10.24
C LEU A 11 3.73 -3.92 10.75
N ASP A 12 3.51 -3.35 11.94
CA ASP A 12 2.16 -3.16 12.46
C ASP A 12 1.39 -2.15 11.60
N TYR A 13 0.17 -2.53 11.24
CA TYR A 13 -0.70 -1.66 10.47
C TYR A 13 -1.35 -0.62 11.37
N THR A 14 -0.86 0.62 11.31
CA THR A 14 -1.27 1.69 12.22
C THR A 14 -2.49 2.47 11.73
N ARG A 15 -3.12 3.24 12.63
CA ARG A 15 -4.19 4.17 12.29
C ARG A 15 -3.79 5.19 11.21
N ALA A 16 -2.53 5.67 11.24
CA ALA A 16 -2.04 6.63 10.26
C ALA A 16 -1.95 6.00 8.86
N MET A 17 -1.52 4.73 8.77
CA MET A 17 -1.56 3.97 7.51
C MET A 17 -2.99 3.78 7.01
N ALA A 18 -3.95 3.49 7.90
CA ALA A 18 -5.37 3.39 7.54
C ALA A 18 -5.94 4.71 6.99
N GLN A 19 -5.58 5.84 7.59
CA GLN A 19 -5.97 7.16 7.08
C GLN A 19 -5.36 7.44 5.70
N ARG A 20 -4.09 7.06 5.48
CA ARG A 20 -3.46 7.16 4.16
C ARG A 20 -4.18 6.27 3.15
N ALA A 21 -4.50 5.03 3.51
CA ALA A 21 -5.25 4.10 2.67
C ALA A 21 -6.61 4.66 2.24
N ALA A 22 -7.33 5.33 3.15
CA ALA A 22 -8.60 5.98 2.83
C ALA A 22 -8.44 7.11 1.79
N ARG A 23 -7.38 7.93 1.92
CA ARG A 23 -7.07 8.99 0.94
C ARG A 23 -6.76 8.41 -0.43
N VAL A 24 -5.92 7.37 -0.47
CA VAL A 24 -5.61 6.70 -1.74
C VAL A 24 -6.87 6.06 -2.33
N HIS A 25 -7.72 5.46 -1.51
CA HIS A 25 -8.95 4.81 -2.00
C HIS A 25 -9.84 5.84 -2.70
N ALA A 26 -9.99 7.02 -2.10
CA ALA A 26 -10.73 8.13 -2.70
C ALA A 26 -10.12 8.56 -4.05
N GLN A 27 -8.78 8.66 -4.15
CA GLN A 27 -8.10 9.03 -5.40
C GLN A 27 -8.28 7.99 -6.50
N VAL A 28 -8.07 6.71 -6.19
CA VAL A 28 -8.25 5.61 -7.15
C VAL A 28 -9.69 5.55 -7.66
N ARG A 29 -10.66 5.74 -6.76
CA ARG A 29 -12.09 5.82 -7.11
C ARG A 29 -12.42 7.04 -7.97
N ALA A 30 -11.88 8.20 -7.65
CA ALA A 30 -12.07 9.43 -8.44
C ALA A 30 -11.51 9.28 -9.86
N ALA A 31 -10.45 8.49 -10.05
CA ALA A 31 -9.89 8.15 -11.35
C ALA A 31 -10.68 7.05 -12.10
N GLY A 32 -11.85 6.63 -11.62
CA GLY A 32 -12.67 5.58 -12.23
C GLY A 32 -12.06 4.18 -12.13
N ARG A 33 -11.11 3.98 -11.22
CA ARG A 33 -10.43 2.70 -11.00
C ARG A 33 -10.91 2.05 -9.71
N GLN A 34 -10.61 0.76 -9.59
CA GLN A 34 -10.87 -0.03 -8.38
C GLN A 34 -9.61 -0.77 -7.97
N MET A 35 -9.51 -1.02 -6.67
CA MET A 35 -8.39 -1.69 -6.06
C MET A 35 -8.87 -2.53 -4.89
N GLY A 36 -8.30 -3.72 -4.73
CA GLY A 36 -8.61 -4.59 -3.61
C GLY A 36 -8.19 -3.96 -2.28
N LEU A 37 -8.90 -4.28 -1.20
CA LEU A 37 -8.60 -3.75 0.13
C LEU A 37 -7.19 -4.12 0.61
N GLY A 38 -6.71 -5.33 0.28
CA GLY A 38 -5.36 -5.78 0.64
C GLY A 38 -4.27 -4.95 -0.05
N ASP A 39 -4.35 -4.79 -1.37
CA ASP A 39 -3.43 -3.94 -2.15
C ASP A 39 -3.50 -2.49 -1.67
N LEU A 40 -4.71 -2.07 -1.33
CA LEU A 40 -5.10 -0.96 -0.47
C LEU A 40 -4.09 -0.62 0.63
N GLN A 41 -4.11 -1.52 1.59
CA GLN A 41 -3.36 -1.46 2.84
C GLN A 41 -1.86 -1.62 2.59
N ILE A 42 -1.46 -2.50 1.67
CA ILE A 42 -0.05 -2.74 1.33
C ILE A 42 0.60 -1.46 0.79
N ALA A 43 -0.02 -0.81 -0.20
CA ALA A 43 0.54 0.39 -0.79
C ALA A 43 0.51 1.58 0.17
N ALA A 44 -0.55 1.74 0.96
CA ALA A 44 -0.60 2.77 1.98
C ALA A 44 0.49 2.58 3.04
N THR A 45 0.78 1.33 3.43
CA THR A 45 1.87 0.98 4.34
C THR A 45 3.22 1.33 3.75
N ALA A 46 3.47 0.97 2.49
CA ALA A 46 4.72 1.25 1.79
C ALA A 46 4.97 2.76 1.66
N ALA A 47 3.95 3.51 1.21
CA ALA A 47 4.01 4.97 1.07
C ALA A 47 4.24 5.65 2.44
N PHE A 48 3.42 5.33 3.45
CA PHE A 48 3.56 5.92 4.78
C PHE A 48 4.93 5.63 5.41
N SER A 49 5.45 4.42 5.23
CA SER A 49 6.75 4.00 5.78
C SER A 49 7.94 4.46 4.94
N LYS A 50 7.71 5.18 3.82
CA LYS A 50 8.72 5.61 2.85
C LYS A 50 9.60 4.45 2.34
N ARG A 51 8.97 3.31 2.05
CA ARG A 51 9.65 2.10 1.56
C ARG A 51 9.25 1.78 0.12
N VAL A 52 10.12 1.06 -0.58
CA VAL A 52 9.83 0.52 -1.91
C VAL A 52 8.94 -0.71 -1.79
N LEU A 53 7.85 -0.74 -2.56
CA LEU A 53 6.99 -1.91 -2.68
C LEU A 53 7.53 -2.87 -3.75
N LEU A 54 7.94 -4.07 -3.33
CA LEU A 54 8.28 -5.15 -4.26
C LEU A 54 7.00 -5.88 -4.66
N THR A 55 6.71 -5.93 -5.96
CA THR A 55 5.50 -6.57 -6.48
C THR A 55 5.74 -7.17 -7.87
N ARG A 56 5.02 -8.25 -8.17
CA ARG A 56 4.91 -8.79 -9.54
C ARG A 56 3.79 -8.11 -10.34
N ASN A 57 2.92 -7.34 -9.68
CA ASN A 57 1.77 -6.69 -10.29
C ASN A 57 2.00 -5.18 -10.43
N THR A 58 3.09 -4.80 -11.08
CA THR A 58 3.53 -3.39 -11.16
C THR A 58 2.50 -2.48 -11.80
N ALA A 59 1.78 -2.94 -12.83
CA ALA A 59 0.72 -2.17 -13.48
C ALA A 59 -0.42 -1.81 -12.52
N HIS A 60 -0.76 -2.71 -11.59
CA HIS A 60 -1.79 -2.46 -10.59
C HIS A 60 -1.35 -1.40 -9.57
N PHE A 61 -0.08 -1.44 -9.16
CA PHE A 61 0.48 -0.49 -8.20
C PHE A 61 1.00 0.81 -8.83
N ALA A 62 1.16 0.88 -10.15
CA ALA A 62 1.55 2.11 -10.86
C ALA A 62 0.50 3.22 -10.74
N LEU A 63 -0.74 2.88 -10.39
CA LEU A 63 -1.81 3.82 -10.09
C LEU A 63 -1.54 4.62 -8.80
N PHE A 64 -0.63 4.13 -7.96
CA PHE A 64 -0.15 4.87 -6.80
C PHE A 64 1.01 5.77 -7.22
N VAL A 65 0.71 7.06 -7.36
CA VAL A 65 1.76 8.08 -7.33
C VAL A 65 1.63 8.78 -5.99
N ASP A 66 2.61 8.59 -5.11
CA ASP A 66 2.69 9.32 -3.85
C ASP A 66 2.93 10.80 -4.18
N GLN A 67 1.89 11.62 -4.05
CA GLN A 67 1.93 13.05 -4.40
C GLN A 67 2.50 13.92 -3.27
N ASP A 68 2.94 13.32 -2.16
CA ASP A 68 3.49 14.03 -1.00
C ASP A 68 5.04 14.23 -1.15
N LYS A 69 5.48 14.74 -2.30
CA LYS A 69 6.85 15.27 -2.48
C LYS A 69 6.95 16.70 -1.95
#